data_AF-A0A948UA53-F1
#
_entry.id   AF-A0A948UA53-F1
#
_cell.length_a   1.000
_cell.length_b   1.000
_cell.length_c   1.000
_cell.angle_alpha   90.00
_cell.angle_beta   90.00
_cell.angle_gamma   90.00
#
_symmetry.space_group_name_H-M   'P 1'
#
loop_
_entity.id
_entity.type
_entity.pdbx_description
1 polymer ?
#
loop_
_entity_poly.entity_id
_entity_poly.type
_entity_poly.pdbx_seq_one_letter_code
_entity_poly.pdbx_strand_id
1 'polypeptide(L)' 'FPKSTLLMLVSAFAGKELIFKAYREAIEKRYRFFSYGDAMLIL' A
#
# COMPACT_ATOMS: atom_id res chain seq x y z
N PHE A 1 4.68 -0.04 -12.07
CA PHE A 1 5.27 0.62 -10.88
C PHE A 1 4.36 1.77 -10.47
N PRO A 2 3.48 1.60 -9.47
CA PRO A 2 2.84 2.77 -8.89
C PRO A 2 3.97 3.58 -8.23
N LYS A 3 4.23 4.78 -8.73
CA LYS A 3 5.19 5.73 -8.12
C LYS A 3 4.42 6.94 -7.61
N SER A 4 3.31 6.70 -6.89
CA SER A 4 2.68 7.79 -6.18
C SER A 4 3.58 8.23 -5.03
N THR A 5 3.62 9.54 -4.78
CA THR A 5 4.34 10.10 -3.64
C THR A 5 3.82 9.54 -2.31
N LEU A 6 2.52 9.25 -2.23
CA LEU A 6 1.90 8.56 -1.08
C LEU A 6 2.45 7.15 -0.87
N LEU A 7 2.65 6.36 -1.92
CA LEU A 7 3.24 5.04 -1.78
C LEU A 7 4.71 5.13 -1.32
N MET A 8 5.43 6.16 -1.77
CA MET A 8 6.79 6.44 -1.31
C MET A 8 6.82 6.84 0.17
N LEU A 9 5.90 7.70 0.61
CA LEU A 9 5.75 8.11 2.00
C LEU A 9 5.52 6.91 2.93
N VAL A 10 4.53 6.07 2.65
CA VAL A 10 4.25 4.89 3.49
C VAL A 10 5.38 3.86 3.43
N SER A 11 6.10 3.76 2.31
CA SER A 11 7.30 2.91 2.19
C SER A 11 8.46 3.42 3.04
N ALA A 12 8.61 4.73 3.20
CA ALA A 12 9.60 5.32 4.09
C ALA A 12 9.24 5.12 5.57
N PHE A 13 7.94 5.07 5.90
CA PHE A 13 7.45 4.85 7.26
C PHE A 13 7.57 3.38 7.71
N ALA A 14 7.11 2.43 6.88
CA ALA A 14 6.96 1.02 7.27
C ALA A 14 7.93 0.06 6.57
N GLY A 15 8.86 0.59 5.77
CA GLY A 15 9.77 -0.19 4.96
C GLY A 15 9.15 -0.63 3.62
N LYS A 16 9.94 -0.50 2.55
CA LYS A 16 9.50 -0.78 1.18
C LYS A 16 9.08 -2.24 0.98
N GLU A 17 9.83 -3.20 1.51
CA GLU A 17 9.53 -4.62 1.28
C GLU A 17 8.19 -5.04 1.89
N LEU A 18 7.91 -4.60 3.12
CA LEU A 18 6.67 -4.87 3.82
C LEU A 18 5.48 -4.28 3.06
N ILE A 19 5.56 -3.00 2.69
CA ILE A 19 4.51 -2.31 1.95
C ILE A 19 4.24 -2.99 0.60
N PHE A 20 5.28 -3.38 -0.14
CA PHE A 20 5.11 -4.06 -1.43
C PHE A 20 4.57 -5.49 -1.28
N LYS A 21 4.84 -6.18 -0.17
CA LYS A 21 4.22 -7.46 0.14
C LYS A 21 2.73 -7.27 0.45
N ALA A 22 2.38 -6.34 1.33
CA ALA A 22 1.00 -6.03 1.68
C ALA A 22 0.18 -5.55 0.48
N TYR A 23 0.77 -4.72 -0.40
CA TYR A 23 0.12 -4.25 -1.62
C TYR A 23 -0.20 -5.40 -2.59
N ARG A 24 0.72 -6.37 -2.72
CA ARG A 24 0.47 -7.58 -3.54
C ARG A 24 -0.67 -8.42 -2.98
N GLU A 25 -0.67 -8.66 -1.67
CA GLU A 25 -1.75 -9.39 -1.00
C GLU A 25 -3.10 -8.68 -1.15
N ALA A 26 -3.12 -7.35 -1.04
CA ALA A 26 -4.32 -6.55 -1.23
C ALA A 26 -4.86 -6.64 -2.67
N ILE A 27 -3.99 -6.72 -3.68
CA ILE A 27 -4.41 -6.98 -5.08
C ILE A 27 -5.02 -8.37 -5.21
N GLU A 28 -4.36 -9.41 -4.69
CA GLU A 28 -4.83 -10.80 -4.77
C GLU A 28 -6.22 -10.95 -4.11
N LYS A 29 -6.41 -10.26 -2.98
CA LYS A 29 -7.68 -10.22 -2.25
C LYS A 29 -8.69 -9.19 -2.80
N ARG A 30 -8.36 -8.50 -3.90
CA ARG A 30 -9.22 -7.52 -4.58
C ARG A 30 -9.71 -6.37 -3.70
N TYR A 31 -8.84 -5.86 -2.83
CA TYR A 31 -9.11 -4.62 -2.09
C TYR A 31 -9.31 -3.45 -3.06
N ARG A 32 -10.15 -2.50 -2.66
CA ARG A 32 -10.39 -1.27 -3.41
C ARG A 32 -9.27 -0.28 -3.06
N PHE A 33 -8.65 0.30 -4.09
CA PHE A 33 -7.60 1.31 -3.93
C PHE A 33 -8.14 2.71 -4.23
N PHE A 34 -7.32 3.75 -4.01
CA PHE A 34 -7.61 5.17 -4.23
C PHE A 34 -8.58 5.78 -3.20
N SER A 35 -9.09 6.98 -3.51
CA SER A 35 -9.73 7.89 -2.54
C SER A 35 -10.95 7.33 -1.82
N TYR A 36 -11.68 6.40 -2.44
CA TYR A 36 -12.87 5.75 -1.86
C TYR A 36 -12.65 4.24 -1.65
N GLY A 37 -11.38 3.83 -1.57
CA GLY A 37 -10.98 2.46 -1.37
C GLY A 37 -11.02 2.04 0.11
N ASP A 38 -10.43 0.88 0.35
CA ASP A 38 -10.20 0.35 1.68
C ASP A 38 -8.95 0.99 2.32
N ALA A 39 -8.76 0.79 3.62
CA ALA A 39 -7.68 1.40 4.40
C ALA A 39 -6.65 0.37 4.87
N MET A 40 -5.43 0.84 5.13
CA MET A 40 -4.35 0.09 5.75
C MET A 40 -3.94 0.78 7.05
N LEU A 41 -3.95 0.04 8.16
CA LEU A 41 -3.43 0.48 9.45
C LEU A 41 -2.02 -0.08 9.64
N ILE A 42 -1.07 0.80 9.98
CA ILE A 42 0.33 0.45 10.25
C ILE A 42 0.59 0.81 11.73
N LEU A 43 1.07 -0.14 12.51
CA LEU A 43 1.37 -0.01 13.95
C LEU A 43 2.86 -0.24 14.22
#